data_AF-A0A2N0B5F2-F1
#
_entry.id   AF-A0A2N0B5F2-F1
#
_cell.length_a   1.000
_cell.length_b   1.000
_cell.length_c   1.000
_cell.angle_alpha   90.00
_cell.angle_beta   90.00
_cell.angle_gamma   90.00
#
_symmetry.space_group_name_H-M   'P 1'
#
loop_
_entity.id
_entity.type
_entity.pdbx_description
1 polymer ?
#
loop_
_entity_poly.entity_id
_entity_poly.type
_entity_poly.pdbx_seq_one_letter_code
_entity_poly.pdbx_strand_id
1 'polypeptide(L)'
;MDLSIDTEFELVLNNKAASDLQFQNLNFDLYLENDKFLTGSPINIVNNGKESVLTIKTSFPLKSVSNAIANAVTKRSSSFRLSGKAAVVCPGVSNDPIGFGFNKEGNFRW
;
A
#
# COMPACT_ATOMS: atom_id res chain seq x y z
N MET A 1 1.66 8.89 -26.37
CA MET A 1 0.71 8.29 -25.41
C MET A 1 1.51 7.68 -24.27
N ASP A 2 1.25 8.12 -23.04
CA ASP A 2 1.76 7.45 -21.84
C ASP A 2 0.70 6.45 -21.39
N LEU A 3 0.98 5.18 -21.66
CA LEU A 3 0.10 4.07 -21.29
C LEU A 3 0.33 3.75 -19.81
N SER A 4 -0.74 3.73 -19.02
CA SER A 4 -0.72 3.27 -17.63
C SER A 4 -1.34 1.87 -17.53
N ILE A 5 -0.83 1.07 -16.60
CA ILE A 5 -1.52 -0.15 -16.17
C ILE A 5 -2.19 0.17 -14.85
N ASP A 6 -3.50 -0.06 -14.81
CA ASP A 6 -4.28 -0.10 -13.58
C ASP A 6 -4.33 -1.55 -13.10
N THR A 7 -4.05 -1.77 -11.82
CA THR A 7 -4.22 -3.07 -11.16
C THR A 7 -5.05 -2.91 -9.91
N GLU A 8 -5.70 -4.00 -9.53
CA GLU A 8 -6.53 -4.07 -8.34
C GLU A 8 -6.16 -5.32 -7.56
N PHE A 9 -6.04 -5.18 -6.24
CA PHE A 9 -5.81 -6.31 -5.35
C PHE A 9 -6.48 -6.07 -4.00
N GLU A 10 -6.71 -7.15 -3.28
CA GLU A 10 -7.23 -7.10 -1.92
C GLU A 10 -6.09 -7.21 -0.90
N LEU A 11 -6.16 -6.36 0.10
CA LEU A 11 -5.28 -6.39 1.25
C LEU A 11 -6.11 -6.78 2.48
N VAL A 12 -5.87 -8.00 2.98
CA VAL A 12 -6.57 -8.57 4.13
C VAL A 12 -5.77 -8.29 5.40
N LEU A 13 -6.34 -7.49 6.29
CA LEU A 13 -5.75 -7.08 7.56
C LEU A 13 -6.41 -7.82 8.70
N ASN A 14 -5.64 -8.71 9.32
CA ASN A 14 -6.07 -9.43 10.51
C ASN A 14 -5.79 -8.61 11.77
N ASN A 15 -6.84 -8.16 12.43
CA ASN A 15 -6.76 -7.43 13.69
C ASN A 15 -6.52 -8.40 14.86
N LYS A 16 -5.32 -8.33 15.44
CA LYS A 16 -4.93 -9.12 16.61
C LYS A 16 -5.20 -8.42 17.95
N ALA A 17 -5.76 -7.22 17.94
CA ALA A 17 -6.11 -6.50 19.16
C ALA A 17 -7.39 -7.05 19.80
N ALA A 18 -7.55 -6.82 21.11
CA ALA A 18 -8.74 -7.21 21.85
C ALA A 18 -10.01 -6.45 21.37
N SER A 19 -9.87 -5.17 21.02
CA SER A 19 -10.95 -4.34 20.47
C SER A 19 -11.01 -4.43 18.94
N ASP A 20 -12.14 -4.03 18.36
CA ASP A 20 -12.29 -3.86 16.92
C ASP A 20 -11.51 -2.64 16.43
N LEU A 21 -10.86 -2.80 15.28
CA LEU A 21 -10.13 -1.75 14.57
C LEU A 21 -10.73 -1.61 13.18
N GLN A 22 -11.29 -0.44 12.90
CA GLN A 22 -11.96 -0.15 11.64
C GLN A 22 -11.08 0.75 10.79
N PHE A 23 -10.56 0.22 9.69
CA PHE A 23 -9.79 1.02 8.74
C PHE A 23 -10.69 2.03 8.03
N GLN A 24 -10.19 3.26 7.93
CA GLN A 24 -10.87 4.38 7.28
C GLN A 24 -10.20 4.76 5.97
N ASN A 25 -8.87 4.62 5.90
CA ASN A 25 -8.10 4.82 4.67
C ASN A 25 -6.74 4.12 4.75
N LEU A 26 -6.11 3.96 3.57
CA LEU A 26 -4.75 3.49 3.40
C LEU A 26 -4.22 4.00 2.06
N ASN A 27 -3.42 5.07 2.08
CA ASN A 27 -2.77 5.60 0.89
C ASN A 27 -1.27 5.37 0.98
N PHE A 28 -0.65 4.92 -0.10
CA PHE A 28 0.78 4.66 -0.11
C PHE A 28 1.41 4.89 -1.47
N ASP A 29 2.70 5.18 -1.42
CA ASP A 29 3.59 5.25 -2.57
C ASP A 29 4.70 4.20 -2.40
N LEU A 30 4.93 3.43 -3.45
CA LEU A 30 6.07 2.54 -3.57
C LEU A 30 7.09 3.18 -4.51
N TYR A 31 8.32 3.26 -4.05
CA TYR A 31 9.48 3.69 -4.81
C TYR A 31 10.41 2.50 -5.00
N LEU A 32 10.96 2.36 -6.20
CA LEU A 32 12.06 1.44 -6.50
C LEU A 32 13.28 2.30 -6.81
N GLU A 33 14.40 2.03 -6.14
CA GLU A 33 15.54 2.93 -6.08
C GLU A 33 15.09 4.33 -5.58
N ASN A 34 15.07 5.33 -6.46
CA ASN A 34 14.61 6.68 -6.16
C ASN A 34 13.39 7.10 -6.99
N ASP A 35 12.89 6.21 -7.86
CA ASP A 35 11.79 6.52 -8.76
C ASP A 35 10.47 6.05 -8.15
N LYS A 36 9.45 6.92 -8.23
CA LYS A 36 8.10 6.56 -7.84
C LYS A 36 7.58 5.50 -8.81
N PHE A 37 7.38 4.31 -8.28
CA PHE A 37 6.98 3.14 -9.05
C PHE A 37 5.46 3.03 -9.12
N LEU A 38 4.78 3.19 -7.98
CA LEU A 38 3.35 2.94 -7.85
C LEU A 38 2.73 3.80 -6.76
N THR A 39 1.48 4.22 -6.99
CA THR A 39 0.60 4.79 -5.95
C THR A 39 -0.55 3.82 -5.72
N GLY A 40 -0.92 3.59 -4.47
CA GLY A 40 -2.09 2.81 -4.09
C GLY A 40 -3.00 3.57 -3.15
N SER A 41 -4.29 3.42 -3.39
CA SER A 41 -5.37 3.95 -2.56
C SER A 41 -6.53 2.97 -2.51
N PRO A 42 -7.31 2.93 -1.43
CA PRO A 42 -8.45 2.04 -1.34
C PRO A 42 -9.59 2.59 -2.18
N ILE A 43 -10.23 1.74 -2.96
CA ILE A 43 -11.51 2.05 -3.62
C ILE A 43 -12.70 1.48 -2.86
N ASN A 44 -12.44 0.50 -2.00
CA ASN A 44 -13.43 -0.08 -1.09
C ASN A 44 -12.75 -0.54 0.19
N ILE A 45 -13.45 -0.41 1.32
CA ILE A 45 -13.00 -0.87 2.63
C ILE A 45 -14.16 -1.56 3.33
N VAL A 46 -13.98 -2.82 3.67
CA VAL A 46 -14.96 -3.62 4.40
C VAL A 46 -14.35 -4.01 5.75
N ASN A 47 -14.98 -3.58 6.84
CA ASN A 47 -14.54 -3.90 8.20
C ASN A 47 -15.47 -4.96 8.82
N ASN A 48 -14.96 -6.16 9.04
CA ASN A 48 -15.65 -7.35 9.55
C ASN A 48 -15.19 -7.69 10.98
N GLY A 49 -15.10 -6.68 11.86
CA GLY A 49 -14.69 -6.84 13.26
C GLY A 49 -13.20 -7.14 13.44
N LYS A 50 -12.82 -8.42 13.39
CA LYS A 50 -11.41 -8.88 13.50
C LYS A 50 -10.66 -8.93 12.18
N GLU A 51 -11.32 -8.66 11.08
CA GLU A 51 -10.72 -8.60 9.77
C GLU A 51 -11.15 -7.33 9.05
N SER A 52 -10.24 -6.69 8.33
CA SER A 52 -10.56 -5.63 7.38
C SER A 52 -10.04 -6.03 6.00
N VAL A 53 -10.91 -5.95 5.00
CA VAL A 53 -10.54 -6.19 3.60
C VAL A 53 -10.55 -4.86 2.87
N LEU A 54 -9.38 -4.47 2.36
CA LEU A 54 -9.21 -3.24 1.60
C LEU A 54 -8.98 -3.61 0.14
N THR A 55 -9.89 -3.19 -0.74
CA THR A 55 -9.68 -3.29 -2.19
C THR A 55 -8.86 -2.10 -2.63
N ILE A 56 -7.62 -2.34 -3.03
CA ILE A 56 -6.66 -1.31 -3.42
C ILE A 56 -6.62 -1.22 -4.94
N LYS A 57 -6.86 0.00 -5.45
CA LYS A 57 -6.53 0.33 -6.83
C LYS A 57 -5.13 0.94 -6.85
N THR A 58 -4.32 0.47 -7.80
CA THR A 58 -3.02 1.05 -8.09
C THR A 58 -2.91 1.39 -9.57
N SER A 59 -2.11 2.41 -9.87
CA SER A 59 -1.80 2.78 -11.25
C SER A 59 -0.32 3.09 -11.39
N PHE A 60 0.28 2.66 -12.50
CA PHE A 60 1.67 2.94 -12.79
C PHE A 60 1.93 3.17 -14.30
N PRO A 61 2.87 4.06 -14.67
CA PRO A 61 3.24 4.27 -16.07
C PRO A 61 4.02 3.07 -16.61
N LEU A 62 3.60 2.54 -17.77
CA LEU A 62 4.20 1.33 -18.35
C LEU A 62 5.69 1.48 -18.62
N LYS A 63 6.12 2.64 -19.14
CA LYS A 63 7.53 2.93 -19.44
C LYS A 63 8.42 2.89 -18.18
N SER A 64 7.98 3.52 -17.10
CA SER A 64 8.75 3.58 -15.85
C SER A 64 8.88 2.20 -15.22
N VAL A 65 7.80 1.41 -15.25
CA VAL A 65 7.79 0.06 -14.68
C VAL A 65 8.66 -0.92 -15.46
N SER A 66 8.61 -0.89 -16.79
CA SER A 66 9.48 -1.74 -17.61
C SER A 66 10.96 -1.50 -17.31
N ASN A 67 11.37 -0.24 -17.16
CA ASN A 67 12.75 0.11 -16.85
C ASN A 67 13.13 -0.29 -15.42
N ALA A 68 12.27 -0.03 -14.44
CA ALA A 68 12.54 -0.36 -13.04
C ALA A 68 12.63 -1.89 -12.82
N ILE A 69 11.71 -2.66 -13.42
CA ILE A 69 11.74 -4.13 -13.37
C ILE A 69 12.94 -4.69 -14.12
N ALA A 70 13.22 -4.22 -15.35
CA ALA A 70 14.37 -4.68 -16.11
C ALA A 70 15.68 -4.45 -15.32
N ASN A 71 15.85 -3.26 -14.75
CA ASN A 71 17.01 -2.93 -13.92
C ASN A 71 17.09 -3.83 -12.68
N ALA A 72 15.97 -4.06 -11.98
CA ALA A 72 15.92 -4.91 -10.80
C ALA A 72 16.28 -6.37 -11.12
N VAL A 73 15.79 -6.90 -12.25
CA VAL A 73 16.09 -8.26 -12.73
C VAL A 73 17.56 -8.38 -13.13
N THR A 74 18.11 -7.41 -13.88
CA THR A 74 19.54 -7.40 -14.25
C THR A 74 20.45 -7.34 -13.02
N LYS A 75 20.10 -6.50 -12.04
CA LYS A 75 20.86 -6.35 -10.78
C LYS A 75 20.57 -7.47 -9.77
N ARG A 76 19.59 -8.33 -10.01
CA ARG A 76 19.00 -9.29 -9.06
C ARG A 76 18.66 -8.69 -7.69
N SER A 77 18.48 -7.38 -7.66
CA SER A 77 18.23 -6.63 -6.45
C SER A 77 17.65 -5.28 -6.79
N SER A 78 16.80 -4.76 -5.90
CA SER A 78 16.39 -3.36 -5.96
C SER A 78 16.06 -2.85 -4.58
N SER A 79 16.59 -1.67 -4.22
CA SER A 79 16.14 -1.01 -3.00
C SER A 79 14.70 -0.53 -3.18
N PHE A 80 13.88 -0.65 -2.15
CA PHE A 80 12.52 -0.13 -2.18
C PHE A 80 12.27 0.79 -0.99
N ARG A 81 11.34 1.72 -1.18
CA ARG A 81 10.77 2.53 -0.12
C ARG A 81 9.26 2.56 -0.27
N LEU A 82 8.54 2.06 0.72
CA LEU A 82 7.09 2.09 0.84
C LEU A 82 6.71 3.11 1.90
N SER A 83 6.10 4.21 1.51
CA SER A 83 5.67 5.27 2.44
C SER A 83 4.21 5.59 2.27
N GLY A 84 3.49 5.84 3.36
CA GLY A 84 2.07 6.11 3.28
C GLY A 84 1.46 6.60 4.58
N LYS A 85 0.14 6.76 4.53
CA LYS A 85 -0.70 7.17 5.65
C LYS A 85 -1.94 6.30 5.69
N ALA A 86 -2.35 5.94 6.89
CA ALA A 86 -3.59 5.24 7.16
C ALA A 86 -4.29 5.88 8.36
N ALA A 87 -5.56 5.55 8.52
CA ALA A 87 -6.36 5.97 9.65
C ALA A 87 -7.26 4.83 10.09
N VAL A 88 -7.39 4.66 11.40
CA VAL A 88 -8.24 3.65 12.02
C VAL A 88 -9.14 4.27 13.07
N VAL A 89 -10.33 3.72 13.25
CA VAL A 89 -11.22 4.02 14.38
C VAL A 89 -11.23 2.81 15.30
N CYS A 90 -11.21 3.07 16.61
CA CYS A 90 -11.34 2.04 17.64
C CYS A 90 -12.60 2.36 18.47
N PRO A 91 -13.78 1.84 18.07
CA PRO A 91 -15.06 2.25 18.66
C PRO A 91 -15.16 2.06 20.19
N GLY A 92 -14.38 1.14 20.76
CA GLY A 92 -14.30 0.93 22.20
C GLY A 92 -13.48 1.98 22.97
N VAL A 93 -12.78 2.88 22.28
CA VAL A 93 -11.90 3.91 22.87
C VAL A 93 -12.32 5.31 22.41
N SER A 94 -12.45 5.52 21.10
CA SER A 94 -12.92 6.78 20.51
C SER A 94 -13.47 6.54 19.11
N ASN A 95 -14.48 7.33 18.73
CA ASN A 95 -15.00 7.35 17.36
C ASN A 95 -14.18 8.25 16.43
N ASP A 96 -13.22 9.01 16.96
CA ASP A 96 -12.36 9.86 16.15
C ASP A 96 -11.29 9.02 15.42
N PRO A 97 -11.07 9.25 14.12
CA PRO A 97 -10.03 8.56 13.38
C PRO A 97 -8.62 8.87 13.90
N ILE A 98 -7.88 7.83 14.24
CA ILE A 98 -6.47 7.89 14.64
C ILE A 98 -5.64 7.68 13.38
N GLY A 99 -5.07 8.77 12.88
CA GLY A 99 -4.16 8.75 11.73
C GLY A 99 -2.74 8.32 12.12
N PHE A 100 -2.09 7.53 11.26
CA PHE A 100 -0.69 7.16 11.39
C PHE A 100 0.02 7.17 10.03
N GLY A 101 1.31 7.52 10.05
CA GLY A 101 2.20 7.42 8.91
C GLY A 101 3.08 6.19 9.01
N PHE A 102 3.52 5.68 7.87
CA PHE A 102 4.52 4.62 7.80
C PHE A 102 5.55 4.94 6.72
N ASN A 103 6.79 4.54 6.98
CA ASN A 103 7.87 4.50 6.01
C ASN A 103 8.65 3.21 6.21
N LYS A 104 8.70 2.37 5.18
CA LYS A 104 9.38 1.08 5.19
C LYS A 104 10.36 1.03 4.04
N GLU A 105 11.63 0.90 4.36
CA GLU A 105 12.71 0.75 3.39
C GLU A 105 13.26 -0.67 3.45
N GLY A 106 13.83 -1.11 2.34
CA GLY A 106 14.44 -2.43 2.24
C GLY A 106 15.07 -2.68 0.88
N ASN A 107 15.40 -3.94 0.63
CA ASN A 107 15.97 -4.38 -0.62
C ASN A 107 15.28 -5.68 -1.04
N PHE A 108 14.66 -5.70 -2.20
CA PHE A 108 14.19 -6.93 -2.81
C PHE A 108 15.41 -7.72 -3.27
N ARG A 109 15.49 -8.98 -2.87
CA ARG A 109 16.50 -9.94 -3.34
C ARG A 109 15.76 -11.08 -4.03
N TRP A 110 16.21 -11.43 -5.23
CA TRP A 110 15.58 -12.39 -6.11
C TRP A 110 16.61 -13.44 -6.52
#